data_AF-A0A8S0XCA5-F1
#
_entry.id   AF-A0A8S0XCA5-F1
#
_cell.length_a   1.000
_cell.length_b   1.000
_cell.length_c   1.000
_cell.angle_alpha   90.00
_cell.angle_beta   90.00
_cell.angle_gamma   90.00
#
_symmetry.space_group_name_H-M   'P 1'
#
loop_
_entity.id
_entity.type
_entity.pdbx_description
1 polymer ?
#
loop_
_entity_poly.entity_id
_entity_poly.type
_entity_poly.pdbx_seq_one_letter_code
_entity_poly.pdbx_strand_id
1 'polypeptide(L)'
;MGVSRKGNRSHRVKLVFLAVLLVSVAAFAGSIRLGAVPAKLNDVALGDSLAAGYAPNGTLGKGYADYVADDLRAAGLLAQFDKRYAVPGFTTQDQLQELRENKHVDLPGNRDSLGIQKRLSQADLVTLDIGANDLLDTLRIDWQQGTVSVDPDTVKRVTAQVEDNVKKILRQIKTLAPRAQVCLLGYYNPFWGLPQGEQAPLRAALARLNSALSTAASSEGVTFVSTEGAIAADPQRYLPDLFDIHPNAAGYRLLGKLVWHAMQAKLPGKVWPGRQVAENLGDNGMRIGGTDRFATAGLIAQATYPGRVPAVILAAGDNWPDALTGSVLSHKYHAPILLVGKGPAQAQPALNYIGAHLAKSGSVYILGGTSAVGPEAERELARSGIPQADIIRLGGSDRTATALKIDENLNPSGGGMAFVVTNAGYADALTVAAYAAAQGCPILPVPSDSLPGPVRDYLAALKPAKIIIVGGEGAVSAEVAQELKTLAGTVVRYGGTDRYATSRALLTALYPDSPGGVCLVTGRNYPDALAGSAYAGFWDEPLVLLPDRLDRDTRNFLHKFQGLPYTIFGGAGAVSRQNAVLVQAELEG
;
A
#
# COMPACT_ATOMS: atom_id res chain seq x y z
N MET A 1 15.78 -2.40 88.45
CA MET A 1 15.75 -3.84 88.13
C MET A 1 14.73 -4.07 87.01
N GLY A 2 15.11 -4.80 85.96
CA GLY A 2 14.18 -5.45 85.03
C GLY A 2 13.77 -4.70 83.74
N VAL A 3 14.64 -4.72 82.74
CA VAL A 3 14.27 -4.49 81.32
C VAL A 3 13.66 -5.79 80.78
N SER A 4 12.50 -5.76 80.11
CA SER A 4 12.06 -6.85 79.24
C SER A 4 11.31 -6.35 78.00
N ARG A 5 11.69 -6.96 76.88
CA ARG A 5 11.38 -6.66 75.48
C ARG A 5 9.90 -6.93 75.14
N LYS A 6 9.27 -6.00 74.43
CA LYS A 6 8.21 -6.32 73.44
C LYS A 6 8.39 -5.45 72.20
N GLY A 7 9.03 -6.04 71.19
CA GLY A 7 9.10 -5.50 69.85
C GLY A 7 8.75 -6.59 68.84
N ASN A 8 7.94 -6.20 67.85
CA ASN A 8 8.01 -6.71 66.48
C ASN A 8 7.33 -8.06 66.15
N ARG A 9 5.99 -8.13 66.21
CA ARG A 9 5.23 -9.18 65.51
C ARG A 9 4.05 -8.73 64.62
N SER A 10 3.55 -7.49 64.70
CA SER A 10 2.39 -7.08 63.89
C SER A 10 2.73 -6.46 62.51
N HIS A 11 3.97 -6.03 62.26
CA HIS A 11 4.37 -5.48 60.95
C HIS A 11 4.90 -6.51 59.95
N ARG A 12 5.30 -7.71 60.39
CA ARG A 12 5.79 -8.76 59.48
C ARG A 12 4.67 -9.54 58.76
N VAL A 13 3.46 -9.61 59.33
CA VAL A 13 2.36 -10.38 58.70
C VAL A 13 1.65 -9.58 57.60
N LYS A 14 1.59 -8.24 57.71
CA LYS A 14 1.04 -7.37 56.65
C LYS A 14 1.98 -7.19 55.45
N LEU A 15 3.29 -7.29 55.64
CA LEU A 15 4.25 -7.24 54.52
C LEU A 15 4.28 -8.54 53.69
N VAL A 16 4.03 -9.70 54.32
CA VAL A 16 4.04 -10.98 53.59
C VAL A 16 2.77 -11.16 52.74
N PHE A 17 1.60 -10.66 53.18
CA PHE A 17 0.39 -10.67 52.33
C PHE A 17 0.45 -9.67 51.17
N LEU A 18 1.14 -8.53 51.32
CA LEU A 18 1.36 -7.59 50.22
C LEU A 18 2.42 -8.11 49.21
N ALA A 19 3.42 -8.84 49.69
CA ALA A 19 4.41 -9.49 48.82
C ALA A 19 3.84 -10.69 48.05
N VAL A 20 2.92 -11.47 48.64
CA VAL A 20 2.25 -12.58 47.92
C VAL A 20 1.21 -12.08 46.91
N LEU A 21 0.62 -10.90 47.12
CA LEU A 21 -0.23 -10.24 46.11
C LEU A 21 0.58 -9.57 44.99
N LEU A 22 1.80 -9.10 45.27
CA LEU A 22 2.72 -8.56 44.26
C LEU A 22 3.44 -9.64 43.44
N VAL A 23 3.59 -10.86 43.97
CA VAL A 23 4.18 -12.00 43.23
C VAL A 23 3.15 -12.77 42.40
N SER A 24 1.84 -12.60 42.65
CA SER A 24 0.78 -13.27 41.87
C SER A 24 0.22 -12.44 40.70
N VAL A 25 0.56 -11.16 40.57
CA VAL A 25 0.28 -10.36 39.36
C VAL A 25 1.41 -10.49 38.32
N ALA A 26 2.59 -10.98 38.72
CA ALA A 26 3.72 -11.20 37.80
C ALA A 26 3.64 -12.50 36.98
N ALA A 27 2.67 -13.39 37.25
CA ALA A 27 2.55 -14.69 36.58
C ALA A 27 1.60 -14.71 35.36
N PHE A 28 1.00 -13.58 34.99
CA PHE A 28 0.20 -13.44 33.76
C PHE A 28 0.59 -12.23 32.90
N ALA A 29 1.81 -11.73 33.06
CA ALA A 29 2.45 -10.91 32.04
C ALA A 29 3.21 -11.86 31.10
N GLY A 30 2.51 -12.38 30.08
CA GLY A 30 3.20 -13.00 28.96
C GLY A 30 4.28 -12.02 28.49
N SER A 31 5.54 -12.45 28.51
CA SER A 31 6.66 -11.60 28.11
C SER A 31 6.44 -11.27 26.64
N ILE A 32 5.95 -10.06 26.34
CA ILE A 32 5.91 -9.55 24.98
C ILE A 32 7.38 -9.47 24.55
N ARG A 33 7.83 -10.48 23.78
CA ARG A 33 9.11 -10.41 23.09
C ARG A 33 8.93 -9.37 21.98
N LEU A 34 9.26 -8.12 22.28
CA LEU A 34 9.35 -7.06 21.27
C LEU A 34 10.27 -7.56 20.14
N GLY A 35 9.75 -7.57 18.91
CA GLY A 35 10.52 -7.97 17.73
C GLY A 35 11.75 -7.09 17.54
N ALA A 36 12.81 -7.64 16.93
CA ALA A 36 13.99 -6.86 16.57
C ALA A 36 13.62 -5.68 15.66
N VAL A 37 14.28 -4.53 15.84
CA VAL A 37 14.12 -3.38 14.93
C VAL A 37 14.58 -3.81 13.53
N PRO A 38 13.75 -3.68 12.48
CA PRO A 38 14.13 -4.05 11.14
C PRO A 38 15.34 -3.22 10.71
N ALA A 39 16.31 -3.86 10.05
CA ALA A 39 17.45 -3.16 9.47
C ALA A 39 16.92 -2.17 8.43
N LYS A 40 17.37 -0.91 8.51
CA LYS A 40 17.06 0.08 7.49
C LYS A 40 17.87 -0.22 6.22
N LEU A 41 17.26 0.03 5.07
CA LEU A 41 17.75 -0.28 3.73
C LEU A 41 18.35 0.96 3.07
N ASN A 42 19.49 0.79 2.42
CA ASN A 42 20.03 1.74 1.46
C ASN A 42 19.51 1.40 0.06
N ASP A 43 18.74 2.31 -0.53
CA ASP A 43 18.16 2.20 -1.88
C ASP A 43 18.97 3.02 -2.89
N VAL A 44 19.34 2.39 -4.00
CA VAL A 44 20.06 3.01 -5.11
C VAL A 44 19.29 2.78 -6.40
N ALA A 45 18.88 3.87 -7.05
CA ALA A 45 18.23 3.81 -8.35
C ALA A 45 19.25 4.14 -9.46
N LEU A 46 19.35 3.22 -10.41
CA LEU A 46 20.12 3.34 -11.64
C LEU A 46 19.16 3.34 -12.82
N GLY A 47 19.64 3.72 -14.00
CA GLY A 47 18.85 3.61 -15.22
C GLY A 47 18.69 4.92 -15.95
N ASP A 48 17.54 5.08 -16.62
CA ASP A 48 17.30 6.19 -17.52
C ASP A 48 16.30 7.22 -16.96
N SER A 49 15.41 7.68 -17.83
CA SER A 49 14.36 8.65 -17.59
C SER A 49 13.37 8.23 -16.51
N LEU A 50 13.02 6.95 -16.37
CA LEU A 50 11.96 6.54 -15.44
C LEU A 50 12.46 6.57 -14.00
N ALA A 51 13.69 6.11 -13.73
CA ALA A 51 14.31 6.24 -12.41
C ALA A 51 14.66 7.70 -12.09
N ALA A 52 15.12 8.47 -13.07
CA ALA A 52 15.42 9.89 -12.89
C ALA A 52 14.15 10.70 -12.55
N GLY A 53 13.00 10.29 -13.08
CA GLY A 53 11.71 10.95 -12.91
C GLY A 53 11.49 12.06 -13.93
N TYR A 54 11.83 11.81 -15.19
CA TYR A 54 11.60 12.75 -16.28
C TYR A 54 10.09 12.84 -16.58
N ALA A 55 9.52 14.03 -16.52
CA ALA A 55 8.09 14.25 -16.72
C ALA A 55 7.79 14.79 -18.14
N PRO A 56 6.56 14.63 -18.66
CA PRO A 56 6.18 15.11 -20.00
C PRO A 56 6.40 16.61 -20.25
N ASN A 57 6.49 17.41 -19.20
CA ASN A 57 6.80 18.84 -19.31
C ASN A 57 8.31 19.15 -19.48
N GLY A 58 9.14 18.13 -19.68
CA GLY A 58 10.59 18.25 -19.85
C GLY A 58 11.38 18.50 -18.56
N THR A 59 10.75 18.35 -17.38
CA THR A 59 11.39 18.59 -16.08
C THR A 59 11.69 17.30 -15.33
N LEU A 60 12.72 17.33 -14.48
CA LEU A 60 12.99 16.25 -13.53
C LEU A 60 12.15 16.44 -12.27
N GLY A 61 11.42 15.40 -11.89
CA GLY A 61 10.57 15.35 -10.71
C GLY A 61 10.70 14.03 -9.97
N LYS A 62 9.57 13.51 -9.47
CA LYS A 62 9.50 12.18 -8.88
C LYS A 62 9.31 11.14 -9.98
N GLY A 63 10.23 10.18 -10.05
CA GLY A 63 10.11 8.97 -10.85
C GLY A 63 9.58 7.81 -10.02
N TYR A 64 9.56 6.61 -10.61
CA TYR A 64 9.09 5.42 -9.91
C TYR A 64 9.93 5.13 -8.66
N ALA A 65 11.24 5.37 -8.74
CA ALA A 65 12.19 5.12 -7.66
C ALA A 65 11.93 6.03 -6.44
N ASP A 66 11.56 7.29 -6.67
CA ASP A 66 11.18 8.19 -5.57
C ASP A 66 9.94 7.69 -4.83
N TYR A 67 8.96 7.13 -5.56
CA TYR A 67 7.77 6.56 -4.93
C TYR A 67 8.10 5.30 -4.11
N VAL A 68 9.00 4.44 -4.58
CA VAL A 68 9.51 3.30 -3.80
C VAL A 68 10.21 3.79 -2.53
N ALA A 69 11.08 4.80 -2.64
CA ALA A 69 11.76 5.40 -1.51
C ALA A 69 10.79 6.05 -0.53
N ASP A 70 9.73 6.70 -1.01
CA ASP A 70 8.66 7.26 -0.17
C ASP A 70 7.93 6.17 0.61
N ASP A 71 7.55 5.06 -0.05
CA ASP A 71 6.89 3.92 0.61
C ASP A 71 7.83 3.25 1.64
N LEU A 72 9.13 3.05 1.31
CA LEU A 72 10.14 2.58 2.27
C LEU A 72 10.30 3.53 3.47
N ARG A 73 10.28 4.85 3.24
CA ARG A 73 10.40 5.84 4.31
C ARG A 73 9.17 5.85 5.20
N ALA A 74 7.99 5.78 4.60
CA ALA A 74 6.72 5.69 5.30
C ALA A 74 6.68 4.44 6.21
N ALA A 75 7.18 3.31 5.71
CA ALA A 75 7.34 2.07 6.47
C ALA A 75 8.48 2.10 7.51
N GLY A 76 9.26 3.19 7.58
CA GLY A 76 10.43 3.30 8.47
C GLY A 76 11.62 2.42 8.07
N LEU A 77 11.62 1.88 6.86
CA LEU A 77 12.67 1.02 6.31
C LEU A 77 13.78 1.79 5.63
N LEU A 78 13.55 3.03 5.16
CA LEU A 78 14.59 3.75 4.41
C LEU A 78 15.70 4.30 5.32
N ALA A 79 16.95 3.91 5.08
CA ALA A 79 18.14 4.56 5.62
C ALA A 79 18.57 5.71 4.71
N GLN A 80 18.82 5.39 3.45
CA GLN A 80 19.30 6.32 2.43
C GLN A 80 18.66 5.96 1.08
N PHE A 81 18.40 6.98 0.26
CA PHE A 81 17.99 6.84 -1.14
C PHE A 81 18.93 7.68 -2.01
N ASP A 82 19.42 7.12 -3.11
CA ASP A 82 20.26 7.82 -4.09
C ASP A 82 19.89 7.43 -5.52
N LYS A 83 19.33 8.39 -6.27
CA LYS A 83 18.97 8.24 -7.70
C LYS A 83 19.84 9.04 -8.66
N ARG A 84 20.94 9.65 -8.18
CA ARG A 84 21.77 10.56 -9.00
C ARG A 84 22.50 9.88 -10.16
N TYR A 85 22.51 8.55 -10.17
CA TYR A 85 23.08 7.71 -11.21
C TYR A 85 22.05 7.27 -12.26
N ALA A 86 20.78 7.68 -12.11
CA ALA A 86 19.77 7.55 -13.15
C ALA A 86 19.86 8.77 -14.08
N VAL A 87 20.08 8.53 -15.38
CA VAL A 87 20.37 9.57 -16.36
C VAL A 87 19.45 9.44 -17.57
N PRO A 88 18.55 10.41 -17.81
CA PRO A 88 17.65 10.38 -18.95
C PRO A 88 18.39 10.17 -20.28
N GLY A 89 17.84 9.30 -21.13
CA GLY A 89 18.38 8.99 -22.46
C GLY A 89 19.50 7.95 -22.48
N PHE A 90 19.91 7.41 -21.33
CA PHE A 90 20.94 6.38 -21.30
C PHE A 90 20.56 5.11 -22.04
N THR A 91 21.51 4.60 -22.82
CA THR A 91 21.46 3.25 -23.40
C THR A 91 22.09 2.23 -22.46
N THR A 92 21.91 0.93 -22.76
CA THR A 92 22.61 -0.13 -22.03
C THR A 92 24.14 0.00 -22.10
N GLN A 93 24.68 0.58 -23.17
CA GLN A 93 26.11 0.81 -23.32
C GLN A 93 26.61 1.91 -22.37
N ASP A 94 25.84 2.99 -22.22
CA ASP A 94 26.19 4.12 -21.34
C ASP A 94 26.21 3.68 -19.87
N GLN A 95 25.17 2.95 -19.44
CA GLN A 95 25.08 2.44 -18.07
C GLN A 95 26.24 1.49 -17.73
N LEU A 96 26.67 0.67 -18.70
CA LEU A 96 27.79 -0.24 -18.53
C LEU A 96 29.13 0.51 -18.46
N GLN A 97 29.28 1.60 -19.22
CA GLN A 97 30.45 2.47 -19.14
C GLN A 97 30.51 3.18 -17.79
N GLU A 98 29.38 3.73 -17.31
CA GLU A 98 29.28 4.41 -16.02
C GLU A 98 29.71 3.51 -14.84
N LEU A 99 29.25 2.26 -14.84
CA LEU A 99 29.64 1.28 -13.82
C LEU A 99 31.15 0.96 -13.87
N ARG A 100 31.73 0.86 -15.06
CA ARG A 100 33.17 0.58 -15.25
C ARG A 100 34.05 1.74 -14.83
N GLU A 101 33.67 2.95 -15.21
CA GLU A 101 34.42 4.18 -14.92
C GLU A 101 34.23 4.66 -13.48
N ASN A 102 33.32 4.03 -12.74
CA ASN A 102 32.98 4.39 -11.36
C ASN A 102 32.58 5.87 -11.26
N LYS A 103 31.65 6.33 -12.11
CA LYS A 103 31.23 7.74 -12.17
C LYS A 103 30.92 8.32 -10.78
N HIS A 104 31.36 9.56 -10.58
CA HIS A 104 31.12 10.34 -9.38
C HIS A 104 30.05 11.39 -9.65
N VAL A 105 29.15 11.58 -8.70
CA VAL A 105 28.15 12.65 -8.75
C VAL A 105 28.18 13.41 -7.43
N ASP A 106 28.43 14.72 -7.50
CA ASP A 106 28.46 15.58 -6.31
C ASP A 106 27.04 15.78 -5.72
N LEU A 107 26.93 16.05 -4.43
CA LEU A 107 25.67 16.50 -3.80
C LEU A 107 25.59 18.03 -3.89
N PRO A 108 24.41 18.62 -4.16
CA PRO A 108 24.20 20.04 -3.95
C PRO A 108 24.51 20.40 -2.48
N GLY A 109 25.54 21.23 -2.26
CA GLY A 109 25.95 21.67 -0.92
C GLY A 109 26.87 20.72 -0.13
N ASN A 110 27.27 19.57 -0.70
CA ASN A 110 28.26 18.67 -0.09
C ASN A 110 29.11 17.97 -1.16
N ARG A 111 30.45 17.96 -1.01
CA ARG A 111 31.35 17.22 -1.92
C ARG A 111 31.39 15.73 -1.57
N ASP A 112 30.22 15.08 -1.51
CA ASP A 112 30.14 13.63 -1.37
C ASP A 112 30.39 12.99 -2.75
N SER A 113 31.66 12.92 -3.15
CA SER A 113 32.14 12.28 -4.38
C SER A 113 32.24 10.77 -4.17
N LEU A 114 31.16 10.13 -3.74
CA LEU A 114 31.11 8.67 -3.75
C LEU A 114 30.86 8.25 -5.19
N GLY A 115 31.74 7.42 -5.72
CA GLY A 115 31.52 6.80 -7.04
C GLY A 115 30.40 5.76 -6.96
N ILE A 116 29.73 5.51 -8.09
CA ILE A 116 28.64 4.54 -8.22
C ILE A 116 28.97 3.17 -7.63
N GLN A 117 30.21 2.68 -7.78
CA GLN A 117 30.62 1.37 -7.25
C GLN A 117 30.60 1.35 -5.73
N LYS A 118 31.05 2.45 -5.10
CA LYS A 118 31.06 2.57 -3.64
C LYS A 118 29.64 2.68 -3.11
N ARG A 119 28.77 3.44 -3.79
CA ARG A 119 27.35 3.53 -3.42
C ARG A 119 26.66 2.17 -3.52
N LEU A 120 26.88 1.43 -4.61
CA LEU A 120 26.34 0.07 -4.79
C LEU A 120 26.86 -0.89 -3.72
N SER A 121 28.11 -0.77 -3.28
CA SER A 121 28.64 -1.64 -2.21
C SER A 121 27.93 -1.51 -0.86
N GLN A 122 27.13 -0.45 -0.68
CA GLN A 122 26.34 -0.17 0.51
C GLN A 122 24.85 -0.45 0.30
N ALA A 123 24.43 -0.76 -0.93
CA ALA A 123 23.03 -0.94 -1.29
C ALA A 123 22.48 -2.23 -0.70
N ASP A 124 21.25 -2.14 -0.19
CA ASP A 124 20.40 -3.28 0.16
C ASP A 124 19.32 -3.49 -0.91
N LEU A 125 19.02 -2.45 -1.68
CA LEU A 125 18.12 -2.46 -2.82
C LEU A 125 18.74 -1.68 -3.98
N VAL A 126 18.62 -2.25 -5.18
CA VAL A 126 18.94 -1.60 -6.44
C VAL A 126 17.74 -1.70 -7.38
N THR A 127 17.28 -0.58 -7.90
CA THR A 127 16.29 -0.55 -8.98
C THR A 127 16.94 -0.07 -10.28
N LEU A 128 16.51 -0.62 -11.42
CA LEU A 128 17.09 -0.36 -12.73
C LEU A 128 16.01 -0.33 -13.82
N ASP A 129 15.96 0.75 -14.59
CA ASP A 129 15.28 0.86 -15.88
C ASP A 129 16.31 1.16 -16.98
N ILE A 130 16.53 0.25 -17.92
CA ILE A 130 17.47 0.50 -19.03
C ILE A 130 17.13 -0.34 -20.26
N GLY A 131 17.45 0.17 -21.44
CA GLY A 131 17.32 -0.56 -22.71
C GLY A 131 16.21 -0.08 -23.64
N ALA A 132 15.32 0.80 -23.18
CA ALA A 132 14.32 1.41 -24.07
C ALA A 132 14.97 2.33 -25.10
N ASN A 133 15.95 3.16 -24.70
CA ASN A 133 16.62 4.08 -25.62
C ASN A 133 17.35 3.33 -26.74
N ASP A 134 17.98 2.18 -26.45
CA ASP A 134 18.58 1.30 -27.46
C ASP A 134 17.56 0.89 -28.54
N LEU A 135 16.32 0.59 -28.15
CA LEU A 135 15.24 0.21 -29.06
C LEU A 135 14.63 1.43 -29.78
N LEU A 136 14.36 2.52 -29.06
CA LEU A 136 13.67 3.70 -29.58
C LEU A 136 14.42 4.31 -30.77
N ASP A 137 15.76 4.30 -30.74
CA ASP A 137 16.60 4.75 -31.87
C ASP A 137 16.38 3.96 -33.17
N THR A 138 15.80 2.75 -33.08
CA THR A 138 15.48 1.92 -34.25
C THR A 138 14.10 2.20 -34.82
N LEU A 139 13.22 2.85 -34.07
CA LEU A 139 11.84 3.13 -34.47
C LEU A 139 11.77 4.44 -35.25
N ARG A 140 11.06 4.44 -36.37
CA ARG A 140 10.78 5.67 -37.12
C ARG A 140 9.31 6.02 -36.99
N ILE A 141 9.00 6.97 -36.12
CA ILE A 141 7.64 7.44 -35.88
C ILE A 141 7.44 8.77 -36.59
N ASP A 142 6.47 8.82 -37.49
CA ASP A 142 5.99 10.06 -38.09
C ASP A 142 4.70 10.47 -37.37
N TRP A 143 4.81 11.49 -36.52
CA TRP A 143 3.69 12.00 -35.74
C TRP A 143 2.65 12.79 -36.56
N GLN A 144 3.05 13.31 -37.73
CA GLN A 144 2.12 14.03 -38.62
C GLN A 144 1.24 13.05 -39.39
N GLN A 145 1.83 11.93 -39.81
CA GLN A 145 1.13 10.88 -40.55
C GLN A 145 0.54 9.79 -39.64
N GLY A 146 0.96 9.75 -38.36
CA GLY A 146 0.55 8.75 -37.39
C GLY A 146 1.05 7.35 -37.73
N THR A 147 2.23 7.22 -38.35
CA THR A 147 2.79 5.94 -38.81
C THR A 147 4.05 5.56 -38.05
N VAL A 148 4.30 4.26 -37.87
CA VAL A 148 5.54 3.73 -37.32
C VAL A 148 6.17 2.70 -38.26
N SER A 149 7.43 2.93 -38.63
CA SER A 149 8.22 1.95 -39.36
C SER A 149 9.16 1.23 -38.41
N VAL A 150 9.07 -0.10 -38.40
CA VAL A 150 9.88 -1.01 -37.59
C VAL A 150 10.58 -1.99 -38.52
N ASP A 151 11.91 -2.09 -38.45
CA ASP A 151 12.69 -3.13 -39.13
C ASP A 151 12.88 -4.33 -38.18
N PRO A 152 12.22 -5.48 -38.42
CA PRO A 152 12.28 -6.63 -37.53
C PRO A 152 13.69 -7.21 -37.33
N ASP A 153 14.56 -7.13 -38.36
CA ASP A 153 15.92 -7.65 -38.27
C ASP A 153 16.83 -6.72 -37.46
N THR A 154 16.62 -5.41 -37.58
CA THR A 154 17.30 -4.43 -36.72
C THR A 154 16.85 -4.58 -35.27
N VAL A 155 15.55 -4.65 -35.01
CA VAL A 155 15.01 -4.90 -33.65
C VAL A 155 15.55 -6.20 -33.07
N LYS A 156 15.68 -7.26 -33.88
CA LYS A 156 16.29 -8.53 -33.46
C LYS A 156 17.73 -8.36 -32.98
N ARG A 157 18.57 -7.68 -33.77
CA ARG A 157 19.99 -7.48 -33.43
C ARG A 157 20.13 -6.59 -32.18
N VAL A 158 19.38 -5.50 -32.11
CA VAL A 158 19.44 -4.55 -31.00
C VAL A 158 18.96 -5.19 -29.69
N THR A 159 17.83 -5.89 -29.68
CA THR A 159 17.34 -6.54 -28.46
C THR A 159 18.27 -7.66 -27.97
N ALA A 160 18.97 -8.36 -28.87
CA ALA A 160 20.02 -9.32 -28.48
C ALA A 160 21.24 -8.62 -27.84
N GLN A 161 21.63 -7.44 -28.34
CA GLN A 161 22.70 -6.64 -27.74
C GLN A 161 22.29 -6.08 -26.37
N VAL A 162 21.04 -5.63 -26.24
CA VAL A 162 20.46 -5.21 -24.95
C VAL A 162 20.51 -6.35 -23.94
N GLU A 163 20.08 -7.56 -24.32
CA GLU A 163 20.14 -8.72 -23.43
C GLU A 163 21.56 -8.98 -22.90
N ASP A 164 22.57 -8.99 -23.79
CA ASP A 164 23.97 -9.23 -23.42
C ASP A 164 24.53 -8.11 -22.52
N ASN A 165 24.23 -6.85 -22.84
CA ASN A 165 24.68 -5.71 -22.04
C ASN A 165 24.02 -5.70 -20.65
N VAL A 166 22.70 -5.95 -20.57
CA VAL A 166 21.98 -6.02 -19.30
C VAL A 166 22.51 -7.16 -18.44
N LYS A 167 22.80 -8.34 -19.00
CA LYS A 167 23.49 -9.41 -18.25
C LYS A 167 24.81 -8.94 -17.64
N LYS A 168 25.63 -8.20 -18.39
CA LYS A 168 26.90 -7.64 -17.88
C LYS A 168 26.66 -6.61 -16.77
N ILE A 169 25.70 -5.70 -16.95
CA ILE A 169 25.31 -4.70 -15.95
C ILE A 169 24.90 -5.40 -14.65
N LEU A 170 23.96 -6.35 -14.73
CA LEU A 170 23.44 -7.07 -13.58
C LEU A 170 24.53 -7.87 -12.85
N ARG A 171 25.46 -8.53 -13.58
CA ARG A 171 26.63 -9.18 -12.95
C ARG A 171 27.53 -8.21 -12.21
N GLN A 172 27.78 -7.03 -12.77
CA GLN A 172 28.59 -6.02 -12.10
C GLN A 172 27.89 -5.50 -10.84
N ILE A 173 26.60 -5.18 -10.91
CA ILE A 173 25.80 -4.78 -9.75
C ILE A 173 25.86 -5.86 -8.67
N LYS A 174 25.61 -7.14 -9.01
CA LYS A 174 25.69 -8.24 -8.03
C LYS A 174 27.08 -8.48 -7.47
N THR A 175 28.13 -8.19 -8.24
CA THR A 175 29.51 -8.27 -7.75
C THR A 175 29.80 -7.17 -6.72
N LEU A 176 29.33 -5.95 -7.00
CA LEU A 176 29.51 -4.79 -6.14
C LEU A 176 28.59 -4.84 -4.90
N ALA A 177 27.38 -5.34 -5.07
CA ALA A 177 26.30 -5.37 -4.09
C ALA A 177 25.74 -6.80 -3.90
N PRO A 178 26.55 -7.75 -3.39
CA PRO A 178 26.18 -9.18 -3.36
C PRO A 178 25.01 -9.53 -2.45
N ARG A 179 24.61 -8.61 -1.56
CA ARG A 179 23.47 -8.76 -0.66
C ARG A 179 22.25 -7.95 -1.07
N ALA A 180 22.39 -7.07 -2.07
CA ALA A 180 21.30 -6.24 -2.51
C ALA A 180 20.25 -7.05 -3.25
N GLN A 181 18.99 -6.75 -3.00
CA GLN A 181 17.93 -7.14 -3.91
C GLN A 181 17.98 -6.24 -5.14
N VAL A 182 17.84 -6.83 -6.33
CA VAL A 182 17.89 -6.08 -7.59
C VAL A 182 16.56 -6.27 -8.32
N CYS A 183 15.96 -5.16 -8.74
CA CYS A 183 14.75 -5.13 -9.56
C CYS A 183 15.02 -4.45 -10.90
N LEU A 184 14.77 -5.16 -12.00
CA LEU A 184 14.85 -4.65 -13.36
C LEU A 184 13.43 -4.39 -13.89
N LEU A 185 13.13 -3.16 -14.28
CA LEU A 185 11.85 -2.80 -14.87
C LEU A 185 11.79 -3.20 -16.35
N GLY A 186 10.64 -3.72 -16.75
CA GLY A 186 10.24 -3.80 -18.14
C GLY A 186 9.57 -2.51 -18.62
N TYR A 187 9.30 -2.45 -19.91
CA TYR A 187 8.68 -1.30 -20.57
C TYR A 187 7.25 -1.59 -21.03
N TYR A 188 6.49 -0.52 -21.18
CA TYR A 188 5.12 -0.51 -21.66
C TYR A 188 5.06 0.09 -23.07
N ASN A 189 3.86 0.18 -23.64
CA ASN A 189 3.64 0.87 -24.91
C ASN A 189 3.33 2.36 -24.66
N PRO A 190 4.30 3.28 -24.89
CA PRO A 190 4.03 4.71 -24.76
C PRO A 190 3.14 5.26 -25.88
N PHE A 191 3.10 4.61 -27.04
CA PHE A 191 2.44 5.11 -28.25
C PHE A 191 1.04 4.51 -28.45
N TRP A 192 0.30 4.35 -27.37
CA TRP A 192 -1.03 3.73 -27.35
C TRP A 192 -2.08 4.50 -28.20
N GLY A 193 -1.83 5.78 -28.47
CA GLY A 193 -2.68 6.63 -29.32
C GLY A 193 -2.50 6.44 -30.83
N LEU A 194 -1.47 5.70 -31.29
CA LEU A 194 -1.27 5.44 -32.72
C LEU A 194 -2.40 4.55 -33.30
N PRO A 195 -2.71 4.68 -34.61
CA PRO A 195 -3.74 3.87 -35.26
C PRO A 195 -3.56 2.36 -35.06
N GLN A 196 -4.66 1.60 -35.01
CA GLN A 196 -4.64 0.17 -34.69
C GLN A 196 -3.71 -0.67 -35.61
N GLY A 197 -3.57 -0.28 -36.88
CA GLY A 197 -2.67 -0.93 -37.85
C GLY A 197 -1.19 -0.79 -37.49
N GLU A 198 -0.82 0.30 -36.82
CA GLU A 198 0.54 0.64 -36.41
C GLU A 198 0.93 0.00 -35.07
N GLN A 199 -0.07 -0.45 -34.29
CA GLN A 199 0.16 -1.04 -32.96
C GLN A 199 0.83 -2.41 -33.02
N ALA A 200 0.60 -3.21 -34.06
CA ALA A 200 1.12 -4.58 -34.10
C ALA A 200 2.65 -4.66 -34.23
N PRO A 201 3.31 -3.95 -35.16
CA PRO A 201 4.78 -3.92 -35.25
C PRO A 201 5.44 -3.38 -33.98
N LEU A 202 4.85 -2.32 -33.40
CA LEU A 202 5.36 -1.71 -32.17
C LEU A 202 5.27 -2.67 -30.97
N ARG A 203 4.11 -3.30 -30.76
CA ARG A 203 3.94 -4.31 -29.69
C ARG A 203 4.90 -5.48 -29.86
N ALA A 204 5.15 -5.93 -31.09
CA ALA A 204 6.11 -6.99 -31.35
C ALA A 204 7.54 -6.58 -30.97
N ALA A 205 7.94 -5.33 -31.25
CA ALA A 205 9.25 -4.81 -30.87
C ALA A 205 9.40 -4.66 -29.35
N LEU A 206 8.40 -4.10 -28.67
CA LEU A 206 8.38 -3.95 -27.21
C LEU A 206 8.35 -5.29 -26.49
N ALA A 207 7.53 -6.24 -26.95
CA ALA A 207 7.49 -7.59 -26.40
C ALA A 207 8.85 -8.29 -26.50
N ARG A 208 9.59 -8.05 -27.60
CA ARG A 208 10.94 -8.59 -27.77
C ARG A 208 11.94 -7.96 -26.80
N LEU A 209 11.87 -6.63 -26.59
CA LEU A 209 12.67 -5.95 -25.58
C LEU A 209 12.38 -6.49 -24.19
N ASN A 210 11.10 -6.58 -23.79
CA ASN A 210 10.71 -7.12 -22.49
C ASN A 210 11.16 -8.58 -22.31
N SER A 211 11.11 -9.39 -23.37
CA SER A 211 11.63 -10.75 -23.34
C SER A 211 13.15 -10.80 -23.14
N ALA A 212 13.91 -9.94 -23.81
CA ALA A 212 15.35 -9.80 -23.61
C ALA A 212 15.69 -9.38 -22.16
N LEU A 213 15.00 -8.37 -21.63
CA LEU A 213 15.19 -7.89 -20.25
C LEU A 213 14.83 -8.97 -19.23
N SER A 214 13.68 -9.62 -19.37
CA SER A 214 13.25 -10.71 -18.48
C SER A 214 14.20 -11.90 -18.52
N THR A 215 14.75 -12.23 -19.70
CA THR A 215 15.74 -13.31 -19.87
C THR A 215 17.04 -12.96 -19.18
N ALA A 216 17.54 -11.74 -19.36
CA ALA A 216 18.73 -11.25 -18.68
C ALA A 216 18.55 -11.28 -17.15
N ALA A 217 17.43 -10.74 -16.63
CA ALA A 217 17.12 -10.75 -15.20
C ALA A 217 17.08 -12.17 -14.63
N SER A 218 16.34 -13.07 -15.28
CA SER A 218 16.19 -14.45 -14.83
C SER A 218 17.53 -15.21 -14.83
N SER A 219 18.37 -14.99 -15.85
CA SER A 219 19.71 -15.61 -15.92
C SER A 219 20.65 -15.18 -14.80
N GLU A 220 20.41 -14.00 -14.22
CA GLU A 220 21.20 -13.44 -13.12
C GLU A 220 20.48 -13.51 -11.77
N GLY A 221 19.33 -14.20 -11.68
CA GLY A 221 18.53 -14.32 -10.45
C GLY A 221 17.94 -12.99 -9.94
N VAL A 222 17.76 -12.02 -10.83
CA VAL A 222 17.23 -10.68 -10.59
C VAL A 222 15.72 -10.68 -10.77
N THR A 223 15.00 -9.87 -9.99
CA THR A 223 13.55 -9.72 -10.14
C THR A 223 13.23 -8.87 -11.37
N PHE A 224 12.48 -9.41 -12.32
CA PHE A 224 11.93 -8.63 -13.43
C PHE A 224 10.54 -8.11 -13.05
N VAL A 225 10.30 -6.81 -13.28
CA VAL A 225 9.03 -6.14 -12.97
C VAL A 225 8.34 -5.78 -14.28
N SER A 226 7.31 -6.53 -14.65
CA SER A 226 6.52 -6.25 -15.86
C SER A 226 5.62 -5.03 -15.66
N THR A 227 5.62 -4.11 -16.62
CA THR A 227 4.86 -2.85 -16.58
C THR A 227 3.80 -2.73 -17.67
N GLU A 228 3.94 -3.52 -18.75
CA GLU A 228 3.10 -3.45 -19.96
C GLU A 228 1.61 -3.58 -19.67
N GLY A 229 1.21 -4.68 -19.03
CA GLY A 229 -0.21 -4.95 -18.75
C GLY A 229 -0.83 -3.95 -17.77
N ALA A 230 -0.03 -3.45 -16.82
CA ALA A 230 -0.49 -2.51 -15.81
C ALA A 230 -0.79 -1.13 -16.42
N ILE A 231 0.10 -0.63 -17.29
CA ILE A 231 -0.12 0.64 -18.01
C ILE A 231 -1.24 0.48 -19.05
N ALA A 232 -1.27 -0.64 -19.79
CA ALA A 232 -2.28 -0.90 -20.81
C ALA A 232 -3.71 -1.06 -20.26
N ALA A 233 -3.86 -1.28 -18.95
CA ALA A 233 -5.17 -1.34 -18.31
C ALA A 233 -5.91 0.01 -18.32
N ASP A 234 -5.17 1.13 -18.27
CA ASP A 234 -5.73 2.49 -18.33
C ASP A 234 -4.66 3.49 -18.86
N PRO A 235 -4.28 3.38 -20.15
CA PRO A 235 -3.16 4.15 -20.68
C PRO A 235 -3.46 5.66 -20.69
N GLN A 236 -4.73 6.05 -20.84
CA GLN A 236 -5.14 7.46 -20.78
C GLN A 236 -4.86 8.09 -19.41
N ARG A 237 -5.04 7.34 -18.33
CA ARG A 237 -4.71 7.81 -16.97
C ARG A 237 -3.21 7.98 -16.77
N TYR A 238 -2.41 7.05 -17.27
CA TYR A 238 -0.99 6.98 -16.92
C TYR A 238 -0.08 7.72 -17.92
N LEU A 239 -0.50 7.80 -19.19
CA LEU A 239 0.20 8.41 -20.32
C LEU A 239 -0.77 9.32 -21.10
N PRO A 240 -1.26 10.42 -20.49
CA PRO A 240 -2.27 11.28 -21.10
C PRO A 240 -1.75 12.07 -22.31
N ASP A 241 -0.44 12.30 -22.39
CA ASP A 241 0.19 12.93 -23.54
C ASP A 241 0.55 11.87 -24.58
N LEU A 242 -0.08 11.94 -25.76
CA LEU A 242 0.12 10.96 -26.83
C LEU A 242 1.47 11.11 -27.55
N PHE A 243 2.16 12.23 -27.35
CA PHE A 243 3.44 12.54 -28.00
C PHE A 243 4.63 12.38 -27.07
N ASP A 244 4.40 12.03 -25.81
CA ASP A 244 5.44 11.84 -24.80
C ASP A 244 5.46 10.38 -24.32
N ILE A 245 6.67 9.86 -24.11
CA ILE A 245 6.87 8.47 -23.67
C ILE A 245 6.81 8.29 -22.14
N HIS A 246 6.89 9.41 -21.42
CA HIS A 246 7.02 9.42 -19.98
C HIS A 246 5.65 9.40 -19.30
N PRO A 247 5.50 8.63 -18.21
CA PRO A 247 4.28 8.64 -17.44
C PRO A 247 4.08 9.99 -16.74
N ASN A 248 2.83 10.31 -16.44
CA ASN A 248 2.53 11.35 -15.46
C ASN A 248 2.78 10.84 -14.02
N ALA A 249 2.50 11.66 -13.01
CA ALA A 249 2.65 11.28 -11.60
C ALA A 249 1.86 10.00 -11.23
N ALA A 250 0.67 9.78 -11.81
CA ALA A 250 -0.12 8.58 -11.56
C ALA A 250 0.53 7.33 -12.16
N GLY A 251 1.09 7.46 -13.37
CA GLY A 251 1.84 6.38 -14.02
C GLY A 251 3.13 6.04 -13.26
N TYR A 252 3.91 7.05 -12.84
CA TYR A 252 5.10 6.81 -12.00
C TYR A 252 4.76 6.16 -10.65
N ARG A 253 3.66 6.56 -10.01
CA ARG A 253 3.20 5.88 -8.79
C ARG A 253 2.83 4.41 -9.06
N LEU A 254 2.19 4.11 -10.20
CA LEU A 254 1.90 2.72 -10.60
C LEU A 254 3.19 1.92 -10.76
N LEU A 255 4.19 2.45 -11.47
CA LEU A 255 5.47 1.76 -11.66
C LEU A 255 6.17 1.51 -10.31
N GLY A 256 6.20 2.52 -9.43
CA GLY A 256 6.77 2.37 -8.09
C GLY A 256 6.04 1.30 -7.28
N LYS A 257 4.70 1.23 -7.39
CA LYS A 257 3.89 0.18 -6.76
C LYS A 257 4.25 -1.22 -7.26
N LEU A 258 4.46 -1.40 -8.57
CA LEU A 258 4.85 -2.71 -9.13
C LEU A 258 6.21 -3.16 -8.58
N VAL A 259 7.15 -2.23 -8.44
CA VAL A 259 8.46 -2.49 -7.82
C VAL A 259 8.31 -2.82 -6.33
N TRP A 260 7.54 -2.03 -5.60
CA TRP A 260 7.22 -2.27 -4.18
C TRP A 260 6.67 -3.69 -3.97
N HIS A 261 5.67 -4.09 -4.75
CA HIS A 261 5.08 -5.42 -4.68
C HIS A 261 6.09 -6.53 -5.01
N ALA A 262 6.89 -6.35 -6.06
CA ALA A 262 7.90 -7.32 -6.47
C ALA A 262 9.03 -7.50 -5.44
N MET A 263 9.34 -6.45 -4.69
CA MET A 263 10.33 -6.49 -3.60
C MET A 263 9.80 -7.15 -2.33
N GLN A 264 8.54 -6.91 -1.97
CA GLN A 264 7.95 -7.44 -0.73
C GLN A 264 8.13 -8.95 -0.61
N ALA A 265 7.92 -9.69 -1.71
CA ALA A 265 8.06 -11.14 -1.75
C ALA A 265 9.48 -11.65 -1.44
N LYS A 266 10.49 -10.77 -1.48
CA LYS A 266 11.91 -11.09 -1.30
C LYS A 266 12.57 -10.34 -0.14
N LEU A 267 11.82 -9.49 0.57
CA LEU A 267 12.29 -8.92 1.84
C LEU A 267 12.63 -10.08 2.78
N PRO A 268 13.85 -10.09 3.38
CA PRO A 268 14.26 -11.19 4.25
C PRO A 268 13.21 -11.38 5.35
N GLY A 269 12.80 -12.63 5.58
CA GLY A 269 11.67 -13.09 6.39
C GLY A 269 11.64 -12.71 7.88
N LYS A 270 12.27 -11.60 8.28
CA LYS A 270 12.26 -10.99 9.61
C LYS A 270 12.13 -9.47 9.58
N VAL A 271 11.95 -8.87 8.41
CA VAL A 271 11.93 -7.41 8.21
C VAL A 271 10.57 -6.99 7.66
N TRP A 272 9.49 -7.35 8.35
CA TRP A 272 8.18 -6.72 8.14
C TRP A 272 8.04 -5.55 9.11
N PRO A 273 7.92 -4.30 8.62
CA PRO A 273 7.62 -3.16 9.46
C PRO A 273 6.31 -3.35 10.22
N GLY A 274 6.35 -2.95 11.47
CA GLY A 274 5.21 -2.98 12.40
C GLY A 274 5.11 -4.19 13.31
N ARG A 275 5.98 -5.18 13.14
CA ARG A 275 6.06 -6.35 14.03
C ARG A 275 6.65 -6.07 15.43
N GLN A 276 7.15 -4.86 15.69
CA GLN A 276 7.71 -4.49 17.00
C GLN A 276 6.64 -4.39 18.10
N VAL A 277 5.41 -3.97 17.73
CA VAL A 277 4.33 -3.64 18.68
C VAL A 277 3.28 -4.75 18.80
N ALA A 278 3.60 -5.95 18.33
CA ALA A 278 2.63 -6.99 18.06
C ALA A 278 3.01 -8.34 18.67
N GLU A 279 2.00 -9.14 18.99
CA GLU A 279 2.15 -10.47 19.58
C GLU A 279 2.45 -11.48 18.46
N ASN A 280 3.55 -12.23 18.58
CA ASN A 280 3.85 -13.34 17.66
C ASN A 280 2.87 -14.49 17.91
N LEU A 281 2.26 -15.02 16.85
CA LEU A 281 1.36 -16.17 16.91
C LEU A 281 2.05 -17.46 16.49
N GLY A 282 3.05 -17.38 15.62
CA GLY A 282 3.78 -18.53 15.08
C GLY A 282 5.03 -18.09 14.33
N ASP A 283 5.42 -18.85 13.32
CA ASP A 283 6.58 -18.54 12.49
C ASP A 283 6.30 -17.35 11.56
N ASN A 284 5.08 -17.29 11.02
CA ASN A 284 4.69 -16.31 10.01
C ASN A 284 3.56 -15.38 10.50
N GLY A 285 2.94 -15.69 11.64
CA GLY A 285 1.77 -15.01 12.16
C GLY A 285 1.98 -13.97 13.23
N MET A 286 1.17 -12.91 13.17
CA MET A 286 1.17 -11.86 14.18
C MET A 286 -0.22 -11.33 14.53
N ARG A 287 -0.32 -10.74 15.72
CA ARG A 287 -1.51 -10.02 16.18
C ARG A 287 -1.17 -8.59 16.58
N ILE A 288 -1.91 -7.64 15.99
CA ILE A 288 -1.90 -6.22 16.38
C ILE A 288 -3.23 -5.92 17.06
N GLY A 289 -3.23 -5.88 18.40
CA GLY A 289 -4.45 -5.68 19.19
C GLY A 289 -4.16 -4.99 20.52
N GLY A 290 -4.88 -3.91 20.79
CA GLY A 290 -4.82 -3.17 22.06
C GLY A 290 -5.90 -3.61 23.05
N THR A 291 -5.97 -2.90 24.17
CA THR A 291 -7.01 -3.11 25.20
C THR A 291 -8.41 -2.76 24.71
N ASP A 292 -8.52 -1.87 23.73
CA ASP A 292 -9.74 -1.51 23.03
C ASP A 292 -9.44 -1.14 21.57
N ARG A 293 -10.47 -0.70 20.84
CA ARG A 293 -10.38 -0.28 19.44
C ARG A 293 -9.50 0.95 19.21
N PHE A 294 -9.44 1.88 20.17
CA PHE A 294 -8.66 3.11 20.04
C PHE A 294 -7.17 2.81 20.20
N ALA A 295 -6.83 1.99 21.21
CA ALA A 295 -5.49 1.45 21.38
C ALA A 295 -5.07 0.57 20.20
N THR A 296 -5.99 -0.28 19.69
CA THR A 296 -5.73 -1.10 18.49
C THR A 296 -5.40 -0.25 17.28
N ALA A 297 -6.18 0.80 16.99
CA ALA A 297 -5.90 1.72 15.89
C ALA A 297 -4.54 2.42 16.04
N GLY A 298 -4.18 2.84 17.26
CA GLY A 298 -2.86 3.40 17.55
C GLY A 298 -1.71 2.42 17.30
N LEU A 299 -1.87 1.14 17.67
CA LEU A 299 -0.89 0.10 17.39
C LEU A 299 -0.79 -0.21 15.89
N ILE A 300 -1.90 -0.23 15.17
CA ILE A 300 -1.91 -0.40 13.69
C ILE A 300 -1.21 0.79 13.03
N ALA A 301 -1.46 2.02 13.49
CA ALA A 301 -0.79 3.21 12.98
C ALA A 301 0.73 3.16 13.22
N GLN A 302 1.16 2.80 14.43
CA GLN A 302 2.58 2.61 14.76
C GLN A 302 3.21 1.48 13.94
N ALA A 303 2.43 0.43 13.65
CA ALA A 303 2.89 -0.71 12.87
C ALA A 303 3.09 -0.35 11.40
N THR A 304 2.16 0.41 10.82
CA THR A 304 2.20 0.81 9.41
C THR A 304 3.20 1.93 9.18
N TYR A 305 3.18 2.95 10.05
CA TYR A 305 3.91 4.21 9.91
C TYR A 305 4.65 4.54 11.22
N PRO A 306 5.83 3.94 11.45
CA PRO A 306 6.61 4.21 12.67
C PRO A 306 7.37 5.54 12.63
N GLY A 307 7.49 6.16 11.45
CA GLY A 307 8.19 7.43 11.22
C GLY A 307 7.28 8.66 11.31
N ARG A 308 7.75 9.79 10.76
CA ARG A 308 6.90 10.98 10.59
C ARG A 308 5.96 10.79 9.39
N VAL A 309 4.71 11.21 9.53
CA VAL A 309 3.68 11.14 8.49
C VAL A 309 3.22 12.54 8.06
N PRO A 310 2.91 12.76 6.78
CA PRO A 310 2.44 14.05 6.29
C PRO A 310 0.94 14.27 6.59
N ALA A 311 0.20 13.21 6.93
CA ALA A 311 -1.17 13.36 7.38
C ALA A 311 -1.61 12.24 8.34
N VAL A 312 -2.72 12.49 9.03
CA VAL A 312 -3.44 11.50 9.86
C VAL A 312 -4.92 11.59 9.52
N ILE A 313 -5.60 10.44 9.47
CA ILE A 313 -7.03 10.35 9.26
C ILE A 313 -7.69 9.99 10.59
N LEU A 314 -8.68 10.78 11.02
CA LEU A 314 -9.46 10.54 12.22
C LEU A 314 -10.88 10.11 11.86
N ALA A 315 -11.30 9.02 12.48
CA ALA A 315 -12.63 8.46 12.33
C ALA A 315 -13.26 8.19 13.70
N ALA A 316 -14.59 8.13 13.74
CA ALA A 316 -15.30 7.72 14.93
C ALA A 316 -15.08 6.22 15.20
N GLY A 317 -14.71 5.90 16.43
CA GLY A 317 -14.56 4.51 16.89
C GLY A 317 -15.83 3.93 17.49
N ASP A 318 -16.83 4.76 17.80
CA ASP A 318 -18.11 4.36 18.38
C ASP A 318 -19.29 4.50 17.39
N ASN A 319 -19.09 5.15 16.24
CA ASN A 319 -20.05 5.27 15.14
C ASN A 319 -19.40 4.91 13.79
N TRP A 320 -19.99 3.98 13.04
CA TRP A 320 -19.37 3.38 11.86
C TRP A 320 -19.65 3.98 10.47
N PRO A 321 -20.72 4.76 10.21
CA PRO A 321 -21.20 4.93 8.84
C PRO A 321 -20.32 5.86 7.98
N ASP A 322 -19.68 6.86 8.57
CA ASP A 322 -19.09 7.96 7.80
C ASP A 322 -17.64 7.71 7.36
N ALA A 323 -16.94 6.75 7.98
CA ALA A 323 -15.51 6.56 7.79
C ALA A 323 -15.12 5.33 6.95
N LEU A 324 -16.09 4.48 6.56
CA LEU A 324 -15.81 3.19 5.91
C LEU A 324 -15.04 3.30 4.59
N THR A 325 -15.12 4.44 3.93
CA THR A 325 -14.42 4.70 2.65
C THR A 325 -13.11 5.45 2.86
N GLY A 326 -12.77 5.82 4.10
CA GLY A 326 -11.59 6.62 4.45
C GLY A 326 -10.25 5.97 4.14
N SER A 327 -10.21 4.64 3.95
CA SER A 327 -8.98 3.90 3.63
C SER A 327 -8.33 4.39 2.33
N VAL A 328 -9.11 4.90 1.37
CA VAL A 328 -8.57 5.44 0.11
C VAL A 328 -7.69 6.68 0.33
N LEU A 329 -7.98 7.47 1.36
CA LEU A 329 -7.14 8.62 1.74
C LEU A 329 -5.84 8.17 2.42
N SER A 330 -5.85 7.02 3.10
CA SER A 330 -4.65 6.48 3.74
C SER A 330 -3.55 6.23 2.72
N HIS A 331 -3.93 5.65 1.57
CA HIS A 331 -3.00 5.42 0.47
C HIS A 331 -2.52 6.72 -0.19
N LYS A 332 -3.43 7.67 -0.44
CA LYS A 332 -3.08 8.95 -1.07
C LYS A 332 -2.08 9.75 -0.22
N TYR A 333 -2.31 9.80 1.08
CA TYR A 333 -1.57 10.68 1.99
C TYR A 333 -0.53 9.95 2.85
N HIS A 334 -0.29 8.65 2.64
CA HIS A 334 0.57 7.84 3.53
C HIS A 334 0.23 8.05 5.01
N ALA A 335 -1.06 7.96 5.31
CA ALA A 335 -1.63 8.39 6.58
C ALA A 335 -2.31 7.21 7.29
N PRO A 336 -2.10 7.01 8.60
CA PRO A 336 -2.88 6.02 9.35
C PRO A 336 -4.32 6.49 9.54
N ILE A 337 -5.22 5.53 9.75
CA ILE A 337 -6.54 5.79 10.32
C ILE A 337 -6.48 5.56 11.83
N LEU A 338 -6.72 6.62 12.59
CA LEU A 338 -6.85 6.60 14.03
C LEU A 338 -8.32 6.80 14.41
N LEU A 339 -8.68 6.24 15.56
CA LEU A 339 -10.05 6.30 16.07
C LEU A 339 -10.14 7.25 17.25
N VAL A 340 -11.26 7.97 17.32
CA VAL A 340 -11.64 8.82 18.45
C VAL A 340 -13.05 8.48 18.90
N GLY A 341 -13.32 8.63 20.19
CA GLY A 341 -14.65 8.47 20.76
C GLY A 341 -15.18 9.79 21.33
N LYS A 342 -16.25 9.73 22.10
CA LYS A 342 -16.89 10.91 22.70
C LYS A 342 -16.14 11.49 23.90
N GLY A 343 -15.26 10.70 24.53
CA GLY A 343 -14.52 11.09 25.72
C GLY A 343 -13.03 11.28 25.49
N PRO A 344 -12.33 12.10 26.31
CA PRO A 344 -10.91 12.41 26.14
C PRO A 344 -10.02 11.16 26.22
N ALA A 345 -10.35 10.20 27.09
CA ALA A 345 -9.61 8.94 27.18
C ALA A 345 -9.61 8.13 25.87
N GLN A 346 -10.69 8.22 25.09
CA GLN A 346 -10.83 7.53 23.81
C GLN A 346 -10.12 8.27 22.67
N ALA A 347 -9.90 9.58 22.81
CA ALA A 347 -9.10 10.37 21.87
C ALA A 347 -7.58 10.26 22.14
N GLN A 348 -7.19 9.92 23.37
CA GLN A 348 -5.79 9.93 23.80
C GLN A 348 -4.84 9.09 22.92
N PRO A 349 -5.18 7.85 22.50
CA PRO A 349 -4.29 7.08 21.62
C PRO A 349 -4.02 7.80 20.29
N ALA A 350 -5.05 8.44 19.73
CA ALA A 350 -4.92 9.19 18.48
C ALA A 350 -4.05 10.45 18.67
N LEU A 351 -4.31 11.23 19.73
CA LEU A 351 -3.54 12.43 20.05
C LEU A 351 -2.07 12.13 20.35
N ASN A 352 -1.79 11.03 21.06
CA ASN A 352 -0.42 10.58 21.33
C ASN A 352 0.35 10.30 20.04
N TYR A 353 -0.27 9.53 19.14
CA TYR A 353 0.35 9.22 17.85
C TYR A 353 0.56 10.50 17.03
N ILE A 354 -0.45 11.37 16.94
CA ILE A 354 -0.35 12.65 16.22
C ILE A 354 0.81 13.51 16.75
N GLY A 355 0.93 13.68 18.06
CA GLY A 355 2.02 14.47 18.66
C GLY A 355 3.41 13.89 18.36
N ALA A 356 3.54 12.57 18.33
CA ALA A 356 4.80 11.90 18.05
C ALA A 356 5.16 11.84 16.55
N HIS A 357 4.17 11.69 15.67
CA HIS A 357 4.38 11.28 14.28
C HIS A 357 3.92 12.29 13.23
N LEU A 358 2.96 13.19 13.50
CA LEU A 358 2.55 14.16 12.49
C LEU A 358 3.71 15.12 12.16
N ALA A 359 3.99 15.34 10.88
CA ALA A 359 4.96 16.33 10.44
C ALA A 359 4.49 17.74 10.82
N LYS A 360 5.42 18.70 10.99
CA LYS A 360 5.08 20.09 11.34
C LYS A 360 4.15 20.77 10.33
N SER A 361 4.26 20.39 9.06
CA SER A 361 3.42 20.85 7.96
C SER A 361 2.35 19.82 7.58
N GLY A 362 2.04 18.88 8.48
CA GLY A 362 1.12 17.79 8.20
C GLY A 362 -0.32 18.14 8.55
N SER A 363 -1.27 17.47 7.90
CA SER A 363 -2.70 17.74 8.04
C SER A 363 -3.44 16.60 8.76
N VAL A 364 -4.54 16.94 9.43
CA VAL A 364 -5.45 15.96 10.03
C VAL A 364 -6.78 15.98 9.31
N TYR A 365 -7.16 14.85 8.73
CA TYR A 365 -8.42 14.67 8.01
C TYR A 365 -9.45 14.01 8.91
N ILE A 366 -10.54 14.70 9.21
CA ILE A 366 -11.63 14.17 10.05
C ILE A 366 -12.75 13.66 9.16
N LEU A 367 -13.11 12.39 9.30
CA LEU A 367 -14.17 11.77 8.50
C LEU A 367 -15.51 11.82 9.23
N GLY A 368 -16.51 12.36 8.56
CA GLY A 368 -17.88 12.50 9.05
C GLY A 368 -18.19 13.86 9.68
N GLY A 369 -19.47 14.05 9.95
CA GLY A 369 -19.99 15.26 10.60
C GLY A 369 -19.61 15.34 12.09
N THR A 370 -19.99 16.45 12.73
CA THR A 370 -19.78 16.65 14.18
C THR A 370 -20.56 15.66 15.05
N SER A 371 -21.57 14.99 14.49
CA SER A 371 -22.30 13.89 15.15
C SER A 371 -21.49 12.58 15.22
N ALA A 372 -20.56 12.37 14.27
CA ALA A 372 -19.68 11.21 14.26
C ALA A 372 -18.39 11.50 15.03
N VAL A 373 -17.66 12.55 14.63
CA VAL A 373 -16.47 13.03 15.35
C VAL A 373 -16.78 14.38 15.96
N GLY A 374 -16.99 14.40 17.27
CA GLY A 374 -17.38 15.59 18.03
C GLY A 374 -16.44 16.78 17.83
N PRO A 375 -16.94 18.02 17.99
CA PRO A 375 -16.12 19.22 17.88
C PRO A 375 -15.03 19.32 18.97
N GLU A 376 -15.13 18.52 20.03
CA GLU A 376 -14.10 18.37 21.06
C GLU A 376 -12.77 17.88 20.46
N ALA A 377 -12.80 16.89 19.56
CA ALA A 377 -11.60 16.36 18.94
C ALA A 377 -10.85 17.44 18.13
N GLU A 378 -11.58 18.25 17.36
CA GLU A 378 -11.00 19.41 16.64
C GLU A 378 -10.36 20.42 17.60
N ARG A 379 -11.07 20.75 18.69
CA ARG A 379 -10.54 21.70 19.67
C ARG A 379 -9.30 21.16 20.37
N GLU A 380 -9.23 19.86 20.63
CA GLU A 380 -8.03 19.22 21.20
C GLU A 380 -6.86 19.28 20.22
N LEU A 381 -7.07 18.98 18.93
CA LEU A 381 -6.04 19.11 17.89
C LEU A 381 -5.51 20.55 17.80
N ALA A 382 -6.40 21.54 17.78
CA ALA A 382 -6.02 22.95 17.74
C ALA A 382 -5.21 23.35 18.99
N ARG A 383 -5.61 22.90 20.19
CA ARG A 383 -4.87 23.11 21.44
C ARG A 383 -3.50 22.43 21.45
N SER A 384 -3.35 21.32 20.74
CA SER A 384 -2.07 20.63 20.53
C SER A 384 -1.15 21.35 19.54
N GLY A 385 -1.55 22.52 19.00
CA GLY A 385 -0.72 23.36 18.15
C GLY A 385 -0.85 23.07 16.65
N ILE A 386 -1.83 22.27 16.24
CA ILE A 386 -2.13 22.05 14.82
C ILE A 386 -2.92 23.26 14.31
N PRO A 387 -2.44 23.96 13.25
CA PRO A 387 -3.17 25.09 12.69
C PRO A 387 -4.56 24.69 12.22
N GLN A 388 -5.56 25.56 12.42
CA GLN A 388 -6.94 25.28 12.01
C GLN A 388 -7.06 24.99 10.50
N ALA A 389 -6.20 25.60 9.68
CA ALA A 389 -6.15 25.36 8.23
C ALA A 389 -5.69 23.94 7.86
N ASP A 390 -4.98 23.26 8.76
CA ASP A 390 -4.47 21.89 8.58
C ASP A 390 -5.43 20.84 9.17
N ILE A 391 -6.55 21.27 9.77
CA ILE A 391 -7.61 20.38 10.28
C ILE A 391 -8.76 20.40 9.27
N ILE A 392 -8.87 19.33 8.47
CA ILE A 392 -9.76 19.25 7.32
C ILE A 392 -10.88 18.26 7.62
N ARG A 393 -12.12 18.74 7.77
CA ARG A 393 -13.29 17.86 7.93
C ARG A 393 -13.92 17.49 6.59
N LEU A 394 -14.02 16.19 6.34
CA LEU A 394 -14.73 15.59 5.23
C LEU A 394 -16.01 14.93 5.77
N GLY A 395 -17.08 15.70 5.92
CA GLY A 395 -18.37 15.23 6.45
C GLY A 395 -19.55 15.76 5.64
N GLY A 396 -20.43 14.86 5.19
CA GLY A 396 -21.66 15.17 4.47
C GLY A 396 -22.91 15.14 5.36
N SER A 397 -24.08 15.32 4.75
CA SER A 397 -25.39 15.17 5.43
C SER A 397 -25.67 13.73 5.86
N ASP A 398 -25.06 12.77 5.17
CA ASP A 398 -25.14 11.35 5.42
C ASP A 398 -23.82 10.67 4.98
N ARG A 399 -23.79 9.34 5.10
CA ARG A 399 -22.62 8.52 4.76
C ARG A 399 -22.30 8.50 3.27
N THR A 400 -23.30 8.63 2.40
CA THR A 400 -23.09 8.70 0.95
C THR A 400 -22.48 10.05 0.59
N ALA A 401 -22.99 11.15 1.13
CA ALA A 401 -22.41 12.48 0.96
C ALA A 401 -21.01 12.61 1.56
N THR A 402 -20.74 11.91 2.67
CA THR A 402 -19.38 11.85 3.25
C THR A 402 -18.42 11.09 2.34
N ALA A 403 -18.82 9.94 1.80
CA ALA A 403 -18.01 9.17 0.86
C ALA A 403 -17.68 9.99 -0.40
N LEU A 404 -18.63 10.74 -0.95
CA LEU A 404 -18.37 11.63 -2.09
C LEU A 404 -17.32 12.70 -1.77
N LYS A 405 -17.36 13.32 -0.59
CA LYS A 405 -16.32 14.28 -0.16
C LYS A 405 -14.94 13.64 0.00
N ILE A 406 -14.91 12.39 0.47
CA ILE A 406 -13.68 11.60 0.56
C ILE A 406 -13.12 11.34 -0.84
N ASP A 407 -13.97 10.92 -1.77
CA ASP A 407 -13.57 10.59 -3.14
C ASP A 407 -13.19 11.84 -3.97
N GLU A 408 -13.89 12.97 -3.79
CA GLU A 408 -13.47 14.27 -4.34
C GLU A 408 -12.09 14.66 -3.81
N ASN A 409 -11.79 14.36 -2.55
CA ASN A 409 -10.47 14.61 -2.00
C ASN A 409 -9.42 13.61 -2.52
N LEU A 410 -9.82 12.39 -2.90
CA LEU A 410 -8.96 11.42 -3.58
C LEU A 410 -8.54 11.93 -4.97
N ASN A 411 -9.42 12.65 -5.68
CA ASN A 411 -9.25 13.08 -7.08
C ASN A 411 -8.88 11.91 -8.01
N PRO A 412 -9.73 10.86 -8.08
CA PRO A 412 -9.49 9.76 -9.00
C PRO A 412 -9.55 10.26 -10.44
N SER A 413 -8.67 9.73 -11.29
CA SER A 413 -8.77 9.93 -12.73
C SER A 413 -10.00 9.19 -13.28
N GLY A 414 -10.61 9.74 -14.33
CA GLY A 414 -11.65 9.03 -15.06
C GLY A 414 -11.13 7.77 -15.75
N GLY A 415 -12.04 6.87 -16.14
CA GLY A 415 -11.69 5.61 -16.81
C GLY A 415 -11.29 4.45 -15.89
N GLY A 416 -11.11 4.69 -14.60
CA GLY A 416 -10.70 3.67 -13.63
C GLY A 416 -11.82 2.72 -13.15
N MET A 417 -11.55 2.06 -12.02
CA MET A 417 -12.50 1.17 -11.33
C MET A 417 -13.11 1.86 -10.11
N ALA A 418 -14.42 1.68 -9.92
CA ALA A 418 -15.16 2.16 -8.75
C ALA A 418 -15.95 1.02 -8.07
N PHE A 419 -16.13 1.11 -6.77
CA PHE A 419 -16.89 0.15 -5.98
C PHE A 419 -18.22 0.74 -5.52
N VAL A 420 -19.30 -0.02 -5.64
CA VAL A 420 -20.61 0.34 -5.09
C VAL A 420 -20.97 -0.67 -4.02
N VAL A 421 -21.32 -0.16 -2.84
CA VAL A 421 -21.63 -0.97 -1.66
C VAL A 421 -22.94 -0.51 -1.03
N THR A 422 -23.56 -1.34 -0.21
CA THR A 422 -24.72 -0.89 0.56
C THR A 422 -24.29 0.14 1.60
N ASN A 423 -25.10 1.17 1.77
CA ASN A 423 -24.94 2.12 2.85
C ASN A 423 -25.63 1.62 4.14
N ALA A 424 -26.43 0.55 4.10
CA ALA A 424 -27.17 0.04 5.27
C ALA A 424 -26.32 -0.81 6.22
N GLY A 425 -25.12 -1.23 5.81
CA GLY A 425 -24.19 -2.04 6.60
C GLY A 425 -22.73 -1.69 6.31
N TYR A 426 -21.82 -2.27 7.08
CA TYR A 426 -20.37 -1.99 6.96
C TYR A 426 -19.58 -3.12 6.29
N ALA A 427 -20.06 -4.36 6.32
CA ALA A 427 -19.22 -5.52 6.03
C ALA A 427 -18.75 -5.57 4.56
N ASP A 428 -19.62 -5.19 3.63
CA ASP A 428 -19.29 -5.13 2.20
C ASP A 428 -18.27 -4.02 1.92
N ALA A 429 -18.42 -2.85 2.55
CA ALA A 429 -17.45 -1.76 2.44
C ALA A 429 -16.08 -2.14 3.02
N LEU A 430 -16.03 -2.77 4.20
CA LEU A 430 -14.78 -3.20 4.84
C LEU A 430 -14.05 -4.27 4.04
N THR A 431 -14.81 -5.16 3.38
CA THR A 431 -14.25 -6.22 2.53
C THR A 431 -13.43 -5.65 1.39
N VAL A 432 -13.85 -4.50 0.82
CA VAL A 432 -13.16 -3.88 -0.31
C VAL A 432 -12.18 -2.77 0.09
N ALA A 433 -12.28 -2.26 1.33
CA ALA A 433 -11.53 -1.11 1.81
C ALA A 433 -10.01 -1.20 1.62
N ALA A 434 -9.41 -2.37 1.87
CA ALA A 434 -7.97 -2.58 1.71
C ALA A 434 -7.54 -2.50 0.23
N TYR A 435 -8.25 -3.19 -0.65
CA TYR A 435 -7.96 -3.16 -2.08
C TYR A 435 -8.20 -1.78 -2.67
N ALA A 436 -9.33 -1.15 -2.34
CA ALA A 436 -9.65 0.19 -2.80
C ALA A 436 -8.61 1.22 -2.33
N ALA A 437 -8.09 1.07 -1.10
CA ALA A 437 -6.95 1.86 -0.65
C ALA A 437 -5.72 1.60 -1.51
N ALA A 438 -5.29 0.34 -1.66
CA ALA A 438 -4.11 -0.02 -2.42
C ALA A 438 -4.14 0.45 -3.88
N GLN A 439 -5.32 0.49 -4.51
CA GLN A 439 -5.50 0.90 -5.91
C GLN A 439 -5.93 2.37 -6.08
N GLY A 440 -6.26 3.08 -4.99
CA GLY A 440 -6.85 4.42 -5.05
C GLY A 440 -8.19 4.44 -5.80
N CYS A 441 -9.06 3.46 -5.53
CA CYS A 441 -10.37 3.33 -6.15
C CYS A 441 -11.48 3.92 -5.25
N PRO A 442 -12.43 4.68 -5.82
CA PRO A 442 -13.61 5.16 -5.08
C PRO A 442 -14.46 4.04 -4.50
N ILE A 443 -15.05 4.28 -3.32
CA ILE A 443 -16.07 3.42 -2.71
C ILE A 443 -17.32 4.27 -2.48
N LEU A 444 -18.43 3.88 -3.10
CA LEU A 444 -19.68 4.63 -3.14
C LEU A 444 -20.79 3.86 -2.40
N PRO A 445 -21.09 4.20 -1.14
CA PRO A 445 -22.21 3.61 -0.41
C PRO A 445 -23.54 4.15 -0.95
N VAL A 446 -24.47 3.27 -1.29
CA VAL A 446 -25.82 3.62 -1.78
C VAL A 446 -26.92 2.90 -0.99
N PRO A 447 -28.15 3.44 -0.91
CA PRO A 447 -29.31 2.67 -0.45
C PRO A 447 -29.50 1.40 -1.28
N SER A 448 -30.17 0.39 -0.71
CA SER A 448 -30.35 -0.90 -1.39
C SER A 448 -31.19 -0.79 -2.65
N ASP A 449 -32.16 0.10 -2.68
CA ASP A 449 -33.22 0.17 -3.70
C ASP A 449 -33.15 1.41 -4.60
N SER A 450 -32.13 2.27 -4.43
CA SER A 450 -32.03 3.51 -5.19
C SER A 450 -30.59 3.98 -5.38
N LEU A 451 -30.31 4.56 -6.56
CA LEU A 451 -29.05 5.24 -6.87
C LEU A 451 -29.22 6.76 -6.66
N PRO A 452 -28.65 7.35 -5.60
CA PRO A 452 -28.81 8.77 -5.32
C PRO A 452 -28.28 9.65 -6.46
N GLY A 453 -28.98 10.74 -6.76
CA GLY A 453 -28.60 11.71 -7.82
C GLY A 453 -27.12 12.12 -7.76
N PRO A 454 -26.60 12.57 -6.61
CA PRO A 454 -25.19 12.94 -6.49
C PRO A 454 -24.19 11.82 -6.83
N VAL A 455 -24.53 10.55 -6.52
CA VAL A 455 -23.68 9.40 -6.87
C VAL A 455 -23.73 9.13 -8.37
N ARG A 456 -24.91 9.24 -8.98
CA ARG A 456 -25.11 9.12 -10.43
C ARG A 456 -24.29 10.17 -11.18
N ASP A 457 -24.36 11.43 -10.73
CA ASP A 457 -23.65 12.55 -11.35
C ASP A 457 -22.13 12.39 -11.21
N TYR A 458 -21.67 11.98 -10.02
CA TYR A 458 -20.27 11.67 -9.77
C TYR A 458 -19.76 10.55 -10.70
N LEU A 459 -20.49 9.44 -10.82
CA LEU A 459 -20.14 8.34 -11.72
C LEU A 459 -20.17 8.75 -13.20
N ALA A 460 -21.13 9.59 -13.61
CA ALA A 460 -21.22 10.10 -14.97
C ALA A 460 -20.03 11.02 -15.33
N ALA A 461 -19.52 11.78 -14.35
CA ALA A 461 -18.31 12.58 -14.51
C ALA A 461 -17.05 11.71 -14.51
N LEU A 462 -16.96 10.74 -13.60
CA LEU A 462 -15.83 9.82 -13.47
C LEU A 462 -15.70 8.87 -14.67
N LYS A 463 -16.80 8.45 -15.28
CA LYS A 463 -16.86 7.48 -16.40
C LYS A 463 -15.97 6.25 -16.13
N PRO A 464 -16.19 5.50 -15.04
CA PRO A 464 -15.35 4.35 -14.74
C PRO A 464 -15.46 3.29 -15.85
N ALA A 465 -14.33 2.68 -16.25
CA ALA A 465 -14.37 1.54 -17.15
C ALA A 465 -15.06 0.34 -16.50
N LYS A 466 -14.94 0.21 -15.17
CA LYS A 466 -15.53 -0.90 -14.41
C LYS A 466 -16.15 -0.43 -13.09
N ILE A 467 -17.39 -0.85 -12.84
CA ILE A 467 -18.02 -0.79 -11.53
C ILE A 467 -18.11 -2.20 -10.95
N ILE A 468 -17.68 -2.36 -9.71
CA ILE A 468 -17.87 -3.59 -8.94
C ILE A 468 -18.89 -3.32 -7.82
N ILE A 469 -20.00 -4.03 -7.88
CA ILE A 469 -21.00 -4.05 -6.80
C ILE A 469 -20.56 -5.11 -5.78
N VAL A 470 -20.34 -4.70 -4.53
CA VAL A 470 -19.99 -5.61 -3.43
C VAL A 470 -21.23 -5.82 -2.57
N GLY A 471 -21.68 -7.07 -2.50
CA GLY A 471 -22.92 -7.48 -1.83
C GLY A 471 -23.94 -8.10 -2.79
N GLY A 472 -24.82 -8.94 -2.22
CA GLY A 472 -25.94 -9.54 -2.95
C GLY A 472 -27.04 -8.52 -3.30
N GLU A 473 -28.11 -8.98 -3.96
CA GLU A 473 -29.22 -8.10 -4.39
C GLU A 473 -29.96 -7.44 -3.23
N GLY A 474 -29.99 -8.07 -2.04
CA GLY A 474 -30.54 -7.42 -0.85
C GLY A 474 -29.71 -6.24 -0.32
N ALA A 475 -28.41 -6.17 -0.68
CA ALA A 475 -27.52 -5.07 -0.30
C ALA A 475 -27.59 -3.92 -1.32
N VAL A 476 -27.57 -4.27 -2.61
CA VAL A 476 -27.74 -3.35 -3.74
C VAL A 476 -28.61 -4.08 -4.77
N SER A 477 -29.80 -3.59 -5.04
CA SER A 477 -30.82 -4.24 -5.87
C SER A 477 -30.40 -4.46 -7.32
N ALA A 478 -31.18 -5.28 -8.05
CA ALA A 478 -31.00 -5.49 -9.48
C ALA A 478 -31.29 -4.21 -10.28
N GLU A 479 -32.23 -3.40 -9.81
CA GLU A 479 -32.61 -2.12 -10.39
C GLU A 479 -31.45 -1.12 -10.33
N VAL A 480 -30.82 -0.95 -9.17
CA VAL A 480 -29.63 -0.11 -9.02
C VAL A 480 -28.49 -0.63 -9.91
N ALA A 481 -28.28 -1.95 -9.98
CA ALA A 481 -27.28 -2.53 -10.87
C ALA A 481 -27.55 -2.22 -12.35
N GLN A 482 -28.82 -2.17 -12.77
CA GLN A 482 -29.21 -1.81 -14.12
C GLN A 482 -28.96 -0.33 -14.43
N GLU A 483 -29.20 0.57 -13.47
CA GLU A 483 -28.83 1.98 -13.60
C GLU A 483 -27.30 2.14 -13.74
N LEU A 484 -26.51 1.43 -12.93
CA LEU A 484 -25.04 1.50 -12.98
C LEU A 484 -24.46 1.06 -14.33
N LYS A 485 -25.11 0.14 -15.05
CA LYS A 485 -24.68 -0.28 -16.40
C LYS A 485 -24.73 0.84 -17.43
N THR A 486 -25.49 1.91 -17.17
CA THR A 486 -25.53 3.09 -18.04
C THR A 486 -24.38 4.06 -17.79
N LEU A 487 -23.63 3.88 -16.69
CA LEU A 487 -22.61 4.80 -16.20
C LEU A 487 -21.18 4.26 -16.33
N ALA A 488 -21.01 3.00 -16.73
CA ALA A 488 -19.71 2.34 -16.80
C ALA A 488 -19.62 1.38 -17.98
N GLY A 489 -18.39 1.11 -18.44
CA GLY A 489 -18.15 0.14 -19.51
C GLY A 489 -18.52 -1.30 -19.11
N THR A 490 -18.26 -1.68 -17.86
CA THR A 490 -18.58 -3.01 -17.32
C THR A 490 -19.09 -2.90 -15.89
N VAL A 491 -20.11 -3.68 -15.54
CA VAL A 491 -20.62 -3.81 -14.16
C VAL A 491 -20.59 -5.28 -13.74
N VAL A 492 -19.92 -5.58 -12.63
CA VAL A 492 -19.81 -6.94 -12.07
C VAL A 492 -20.27 -6.92 -10.61
N ARG A 493 -20.94 -7.99 -10.17
CA ARG A 493 -21.37 -8.15 -8.78
C ARG A 493 -20.60 -9.30 -8.12
N TYR A 494 -20.13 -9.07 -6.90
CA TYR A 494 -19.66 -10.12 -5.99
C TYR A 494 -20.47 -10.07 -4.70
N GLY A 495 -21.33 -11.07 -4.49
CA GLY A 495 -22.15 -11.21 -3.29
C GLY A 495 -22.30 -12.67 -2.90
N GLY A 496 -22.31 -12.95 -1.61
CA GLY A 496 -22.53 -14.28 -1.05
C GLY A 496 -23.78 -14.34 -0.16
N THR A 497 -24.03 -15.53 0.39
CA THR A 497 -25.12 -15.78 1.34
C THR A 497 -24.96 -15.02 2.66
N ASP A 498 -23.74 -14.61 2.98
CA ASP A 498 -23.38 -13.80 4.13
C ASP A 498 -22.15 -12.94 3.84
N ARG A 499 -21.74 -12.12 4.82
CA ARG A 499 -20.58 -11.23 4.72
C ARG A 499 -19.25 -11.94 4.49
N TYR A 500 -19.11 -13.18 4.98
CA TYR A 500 -17.88 -13.96 4.84
C TYR A 500 -17.80 -14.55 3.43
N ALA A 501 -18.93 -15.04 2.90
CA ALA A 501 -19.05 -15.49 1.53
C ALA A 501 -18.82 -14.35 0.52
N THR A 502 -19.38 -13.15 0.76
CA THR A 502 -19.07 -11.96 -0.04
C THR A 502 -17.58 -11.63 0.00
N SER A 503 -16.97 -11.66 1.20
CA SER A 503 -15.54 -11.40 1.38
C SER A 503 -14.66 -12.35 0.56
N ARG A 504 -14.88 -13.66 0.68
CA ARG A 504 -14.13 -14.68 -0.07
C ARG A 504 -14.32 -14.54 -1.59
N ALA A 505 -15.55 -14.31 -2.05
CA ALA A 505 -15.85 -14.16 -3.46
C ALA A 505 -15.14 -12.94 -4.08
N LEU A 506 -15.21 -11.78 -3.42
CA LEU A 506 -14.55 -10.57 -3.90
C LEU A 506 -13.02 -10.72 -3.87
N LEU A 507 -12.45 -11.17 -2.75
CA LEU A 507 -10.99 -11.28 -2.61
C LEU A 507 -10.38 -12.32 -3.56
N THR A 508 -11.12 -13.38 -3.92
CA THR A 508 -10.69 -14.32 -4.95
C THR A 508 -10.50 -13.64 -6.31
N ALA A 509 -11.39 -12.71 -6.66
CA ALA A 509 -11.34 -11.99 -7.93
C ALA A 509 -10.33 -10.85 -7.95
N LEU A 510 -10.13 -10.16 -6.82
CA LEU A 510 -9.25 -9.00 -6.72
C LEU A 510 -7.77 -9.37 -6.51
N TYR A 511 -7.50 -10.53 -5.89
CA TYR A 511 -6.15 -11.04 -5.66
C TYR A 511 -5.99 -12.40 -6.37
N PRO A 512 -5.95 -12.46 -7.70
CA PRO A 512 -5.81 -13.72 -8.43
C PRO A 512 -4.44 -14.38 -8.18
N ASP A 513 -3.39 -13.57 -8.05
CA ASP A 513 -2.01 -13.99 -7.78
C ASP A 513 -1.73 -14.15 -6.27
N SER A 514 -0.55 -14.66 -5.92
CA SER A 514 -0.12 -14.78 -4.53
C SER A 514 0.26 -13.41 -3.96
N PRO A 515 -0.45 -12.86 -2.96
CA PRO A 515 -0.06 -11.60 -2.32
C PRO A 515 1.21 -11.77 -1.48
N GLY A 516 1.77 -10.66 -1.00
CA GLY A 516 2.90 -10.66 -0.07
C GLY A 516 2.57 -11.14 1.35
N GLY A 517 1.27 -11.22 1.69
CA GLY A 517 0.74 -11.64 2.98
C GLY A 517 -0.79 -11.66 3.00
N VAL A 518 -1.37 -11.95 4.16
CA VAL A 518 -2.83 -11.86 4.37
C VAL A 518 -3.17 -11.23 5.71
N CYS A 519 -4.08 -10.26 5.69
CA CYS A 519 -4.62 -9.63 6.87
C CYS A 519 -5.97 -10.26 7.26
N LEU A 520 -6.21 -10.41 8.55
CA LEU A 520 -7.40 -11.06 9.08
C LEU A 520 -8.03 -10.19 10.17
N VAL A 521 -9.36 -10.07 10.14
CA VAL A 521 -10.08 -9.25 11.12
C VAL A 521 -11.46 -9.84 11.40
N THR A 522 -12.02 -9.56 12.58
CA THR A 522 -13.39 -9.99 12.88
C THR A 522 -14.40 -9.38 11.91
N GLY A 523 -15.31 -10.21 11.39
CA GLY A 523 -16.44 -9.71 10.58
C GLY A 523 -17.61 -9.21 11.41
N ARG A 524 -17.56 -9.30 12.75
CA ARG A 524 -18.67 -8.91 13.65
C ARG A 524 -18.75 -7.44 14.00
N ASN A 525 -17.65 -6.72 13.79
CA ASN A 525 -17.52 -5.32 14.14
C ASN A 525 -16.58 -4.64 13.16
N TYR A 526 -16.57 -3.31 13.14
CA TYR A 526 -15.89 -2.51 12.13
C TYR A 526 -14.58 -1.81 12.55
N PRO A 527 -14.32 -1.41 13.81
CA PRO A 527 -13.26 -0.44 14.11
C PRO A 527 -11.86 -0.94 13.76
N ASP A 528 -11.56 -2.20 14.13
CA ASP A 528 -10.26 -2.82 13.88
C ASP A 528 -10.06 -3.07 12.38
N ALA A 529 -11.14 -3.35 11.64
CA ALA A 529 -11.11 -3.53 10.19
C ALA A 529 -10.92 -2.21 9.46
N LEU A 530 -11.54 -1.13 9.95
CA LEU A 530 -11.35 0.21 9.40
C LEU A 530 -9.89 0.66 9.53
N ALA A 531 -9.32 0.58 10.74
CA ALA A 531 -7.89 0.89 10.93
C ALA A 531 -6.99 -0.11 10.20
N GLY A 532 -7.30 -1.40 10.26
CA GLY A 532 -6.55 -2.47 9.61
C GLY A 532 -6.56 -2.40 8.08
N SER A 533 -7.60 -1.82 7.47
CA SER A 533 -7.66 -1.61 6.03
C SER A 533 -6.60 -0.64 5.51
N ALA A 534 -6.17 0.33 6.34
CA ALA A 534 -5.05 1.21 6.02
C ALA A 534 -3.72 0.44 5.98
N TYR A 535 -3.50 -0.45 6.95
CA TYR A 535 -2.32 -1.35 6.95
C TYR A 535 -2.37 -2.29 5.74
N ALA A 536 -3.47 -3.00 5.55
CA ALA A 536 -3.63 -3.97 4.47
C ALA A 536 -3.48 -3.30 3.10
N GLY A 537 -4.06 -2.10 2.92
CA GLY A 537 -3.92 -1.32 1.69
C GLY A 537 -2.51 -0.78 1.44
N PHE A 538 -1.74 -0.47 2.49
CA PHE A 538 -0.34 -0.06 2.36
C PHE A 538 0.54 -1.21 1.86
N TRP A 539 0.29 -2.43 2.35
CA TRP A 539 1.01 -3.63 1.94
C TRP A 539 0.45 -4.30 0.67
N ASP A 540 -0.69 -3.82 0.16
CA ASP A 540 -1.48 -4.48 -0.90
C ASP A 540 -1.81 -5.95 -0.56
N GLU A 541 -2.22 -6.17 0.69
CA GLU A 541 -2.62 -7.47 1.22
C GLU A 541 -4.15 -7.55 1.34
N PRO A 542 -4.75 -8.73 1.06
CA PRO A 542 -6.18 -8.95 1.28
C PRO A 542 -6.54 -8.85 2.78
N LEU A 543 -7.66 -8.19 3.09
CA LEU A 543 -8.25 -8.15 4.43
C LEU A 543 -9.44 -9.09 4.53
N VAL A 544 -9.23 -10.27 5.12
CA VAL A 544 -10.23 -11.34 5.25
C VAL A 544 -11.09 -11.14 6.49
N LEU A 545 -12.42 -11.16 6.31
CA LEU A 545 -13.37 -11.15 7.42
C LEU A 545 -13.51 -12.55 8.03
N LEU A 546 -13.24 -12.67 9.34
CA LEU A 546 -13.35 -13.91 10.10
C LEU A 546 -14.67 -14.00 10.85
N PRO A 547 -15.37 -15.15 10.79
CA PRO A 547 -16.48 -15.45 11.68
C PRO A 547 -16.01 -15.70 13.12
N ASP A 548 -16.95 -15.66 14.08
CA ASP A 548 -16.67 -16.01 15.49
C ASP A 548 -16.12 -17.40 15.68
N ARG A 549 -16.64 -18.35 14.89
CA ARG A 549 -16.18 -19.72 14.83
C ARG A 549 -15.76 -19.95 13.40
N LEU A 550 -14.47 -20.22 13.21
CA LEU A 550 -13.89 -20.43 11.89
C LEU A 550 -14.60 -21.58 11.16
N ASP A 551 -15.38 -21.24 10.14
CA ASP A 551 -16.15 -22.21 9.35
C ASP A 551 -15.25 -22.95 8.35
N ARG A 552 -15.77 -24.04 7.75
CA ARG A 552 -15.02 -24.86 6.79
C ARG A 552 -14.61 -24.08 5.55
N ASP A 553 -15.49 -23.26 5.01
CA ASP A 553 -15.25 -22.55 3.75
C ASP A 553 -14.21 -21.44 3.96
N THR A 554 -14.19 -20.81 5.14
CA THR A 554 -13.18 -19.81 5.49
C THR A 554 -11.83 -20.48 5.65
N ARG A 555 -11.74 -21.65 6.31
CA ARG A 555 -10.49 -22.43 6.39
C ARG A 555 -9.96 -22.82 5.01
N ASN A 556 -10.83 -23.37 4.16
CA ASN A 556 -10.46 -23.74 2.79
C ASN A 556 -9.93 -22.53 2.00
N PHE A 557 -10.53 -21.35 2.19
CA PHE A 557 -10.07 -20.13 1.54
C PHE A 557 -8.69 -19.68 2.04
N LEU A 558 -8.39 -19.86 3.33
CA LEU A 558 -7.09 -19.50 3.90
C LEU A 558 -5.93 -20.32 3.32
N HIS A 559 -6.16 -21.55 2.84
CA HIS A 559 -5.11 -22.34 2.17
C HIS A 559 -4.50 -21.65 0.95
N LYS A 560 -5.20 -20.69 0.32
CA LYS A 560 -4.65 -19.86 -0.75
C LYS A 560 -3.43 -19.04 -0.29
N PHE A 561 -3.33 -18.77 1.00
CA PHE A 561 -2.28 -17.97 1.63
C PHE A 561 -1.33 -18.80 2.49
N GLN A 562 -1.35 -20.14 2.36
CA GLN A 562 -0.49 -21.01 3.15
C GLN A 562 0.99 -20.70 2.90
N GLY A 563 1.78 -20.61 3.97
CA GLY A 563 3.19 -20.24 3.95
C GLY A 563 3.46 -18.74 3.85
N LEU A 564 2.43 -17.91 3.64
CA LEU A 564 2.58 -16.46 3.61
C LEU A 564 2.57 -15.86 5.03
N PRO A 565 3.20 -14.69 5.21
CA PRO A 565 3.00 -13.86 6.40
C PRO A 565 1.53 -13.53 6.61
N TYR A 566 1.09 -13.50 7.87
CA TYR A 566 -0.27 -13.07 8.20
C TYR A 566 -0.37 -12.20 9.45
N THR A 567 -1.36 -11.31 9.43
CA THR A 567 -1.61 -10.34 10.50
C THR A 567 -3.07 -10.39 10.94
N ILE A 568 -3.32 -10.67 12.22
CA ILE A 568 -4.64 -10.59 12.85
C ILE A 568 -4.79 -9.22 13.52
N PHE A 569 -5.83 -8.47 13.15
CA PHE A 569 -6.18 -7.21 13.83
C PHE A 569 -7.16 -7.43 14.98
N GLY A 570 -6.95 -6.67 16.05
CA GLY A 570 -7.79 -6.66 17.24
C GLY A 570 -7.29 -7.60 18.34
N GLY A 571 -7.71 -7.31 19.57
CA GLY A 571 -7.43 -8.14 20.74
C GLY A 571 -8.20 -9.47 20.72
N ALA A 572 -8.01 -10.29 21.76
CA ALA A 572 -8.68 -11.59 21.90
C ALA A 572 -10.22 -11.50 21.98
N GLY A 573 -10.78 -10.33 22.31
CA GLY A 573 -12.22 -10.08 22.27
C GLY A 573 -12.78 -9.87 20.86
N ALA A 574 -11.94 -9.47 19.89
CA ALA A 574 -12.33 -9.30 18.49
C ALA A 574 -12.13 -10.61 17.71
N VAL A 575 -10.92 -11.17 17.79
CA VAL A 575 -10.58 -12.49 17.24
C VAL A 575 -10.07 -13.36 18.38
N SER A 576 -10.84 -14.37 18.78
CA SER A 576 -10.52 -15.23 19.92
C SER A 576 -9.15 -15.91 19.78
N ARG A 577 -8.52 -16.27 20.91
CA ARG A 577 -7.29 -17.07 20.89
C ARG A 577 -7.49 -18.40 20.17
N GLN A 578 -8.67 -19.02 20.32
CA GLN A 578 -9.02 -20.25 19.63
C GLN A 578 -9.06 -20.06 18.11
N ASN A 579 -9.71 -19.00 17.61
CA ASN A 579 -9.70 -18.72 16.18
C ASN A 579 -8.30 -18.41 15.67
N ALA A 580 -7.48 -17.71 16.45
CA ALA A 580 -6.10 -17.43 16.07
C ALA A 580 -5.27 -18.70 15.88
N VAL A 581 -5.41 -19.68 16.79
CA VAL A 581 -4.75 -20.99 16.67
C VAL A 581 -5.24 -21.75 15.44
N LEU A 582 -6.54 -21.69 15.13
CA LEU A 582 -7.08 -22.33 13.93
C LEU A 582 -6.54 -21.66 12.65
N VAL A 583 -6.55 -20.32 12.60
CA VAL A 583 -5.97 -19.56 11.48
C VAL A 583 -4.49 -19.89 11.31
N GLN A 584 -3.73 -19.95 12.40
CA GLN A 584 -2.33 -20.37 12.38
C GLN A 584 -2.18 -21.76 11.76
N ALA A 585 -2.98 -22.74 12.19
CA ALA A 585 -2.91 -24.10 11.64
C ALA A 585 -3.19 -24.13 10.13
N GLU A 586 -4.18 -23.38 9.63
CA GLU A 586 -4.47 -23.34 8.19
C GLU A 586 -3.37 -22.66 7.35
N LEU A 587 -2.65 -21.69 7.94
CA LEU A 587 -1.67 -20.86 7.23
C LEU A 587 -0.22 -21.35 7.37
N GLU A 588 0.13 -22.02 8.47
CA GLU A 588 1.50 -22.50 8.72
C GLU A 588 1.68 -24.00 8.40
N GLY A 589 0.59 -24.77 8.29
CA GLY A 589 0.63 -26.20 8.00
C GLY A 589 0.63 -27.07 9.25
#